data_AF-D0GIQ7-F1
#
_entry.id   AF-D0GIQ7-F1
#
_cell.length_a   1.000
_cell.length_b   1.000
_cell.length_c   1.000
_cell.angle_alpha   90.00
_cell.angle_beta   90.00
_cell.angle_gamma   90.00
#
_symmetry.space_group_name_H-M   'P 1'
#
loop_
_entity.id
_entity.type
_entity.pdbx_description
1 polymer ?
#
loop_
_entity_poly.entity_id
_entity_poly.type
_entity_poly.pdbx_seq_one_letter_code
_entity_poly.pdbx_strand_id
1 'polypeptide(L)'
;MKRKTLNKLLVILLIGLIICGCNKAKRKIEGEKEFSQLVETIKENFKVILDKEKYIVRDSETPQGRIISSPFYEIVEKEPVKYKSKYFVKEEGAKVVITQQGEENFVLEYVPFFSDKESRVFIDIMIKYGFKPYVLNELIYDKSKGNDFSEIERILGKYEDKKIEASVVDRWQCYPNYESASIMFVLDECMIHDYKNGTAKFSYEKILKYGSRLKEYFSKMRKFEEINWYEFMKYNSIHPVIYINIKDISKEELEKVRNEVKKYYNSDEVTISL
;
A
#
# COMPACT_ATOMS: atom_id res chain seq x y z
N MET A 1 28.49 20.12 -42.72
CA MET A 1 28.63 18.66 -42.48
C MET A 1 28.39 17.90 -43.80
N LYS A 2 29.30 17.03 -44.26
CA LYS A 2 29.15 16.35 -45.58
C LYS A 2 27.91 15.43 -45.57
N ARG A 3 27.10 15.42 -46.65
CA ARG A 3 25.85 14.64 -46.80
C ARG A 3 25.99 13.15 -46.42
N LYS A 4 27.15 12.53 -46.70
CA LYS A 4 27.50 11.16 -46.27
C LYS A 4 27.60 11.00 -44.75
N THR A 5 28.11 12.00 -44.03
CA THR A 5 28.23 11.97 -42.55
C THR A 5 26.88 12.12 -41.88
N LEU A 6 26.00 12.97 -42.42
CA LEU A 6 24.62 13.14 -41.96
C LEU A 6 23.81 11.84 -42.15
N ASN A 7 23.92 11.18 -43.31
CA ASN A 7 23.22 9.91 -43.56
C ASN A 7 23.70 8.78 -42.65
N LYS A 8 25.00 8.70 -42.32
CA LYS A 8 25.53 7.71 -41.36
C LYS A 8 24.99 7.95 -39.95
N LEU A 9 24.92 9.20 -39.50
CA LEU A 9 24.34 9.58 -38.21
C LEU A 9 22.85 9.21 -38.13
N LEU A 10 22.09 9.44 -39.21
CA LEU A 10 20.67 9.08 -39.30
C LEU A 10 20.45 7.56 -39.24
N VAL A 11 21.28 6.77 -39.92
CA VAL A 11 21.22 5.30 -39.85
C VAL A 11 21.56 4.79 -38.44
N ILE A 12 22.59 5.33 -37.80
CA ILE A 12 22.93 4.98 -36.40
C ILE A 12 21.79 5.34 -35.45
N LEU A 13 21.16 6.51 -35.63
CA LEU A 13 20.00 6.93 -34.84
C LEU A 13 18.81 5.97 -35.04
N LEU A 14 18.51 5.59 -36.28
CA LEU A 14 17.44 4.64 -36.61
C LEU A 14 17.70 3.25 -36.01
N ILE A 15 18.92 2.74 -36.11
CA ILE A 15 19.31 1.47 -35.46
C ILE A 15 19.16 1.58 -33.94
N GLY A 16 19.60 2.69 -33.35
CA GLY A 16 19.41 2.97 -31.92
C GLY A 16 17.94 2.97 -31.51
N LEU A 17 17.06 3.60 -32.29
CA LEU A 17 15.62 3.62 -32.04
C LEU A 17 15.00 2.21 -32.15
N ILE A 18 15.42 1.41 -33.13
CA ILE A 18 14.95 0.02 -33.30
C ILE A 18 15.38 -0.83 -32.11
N ILE A 19 16.65 -0.77 -31.70
CA ILE A 19 17.17 -1.52 -30.55
C ILE A 19 16.44 -1.11 -29.27
N CYS A 20 16.25 0.20 -29.06
CA CYS A 20 15.49 0.72 -27.92
C CYS A 20 14.02 0.24 -27.94
N GLY A 21 13.38 0.24 -29.11
CA GLY A 21 12.01 -0.26 -29.29
C GLY A 21 11.88 -1.76 -29.00
N CYS A 22 12.78 -2.57 -29.54
CA CYS A 22 12.83 -4.01 -29.28
C CYS A 22 13.06 -4.32 -27.79
N ASN A 23 13.95 -3.58 -27.12
CA ASN A 23 14.19 -3.74 -25.69
C ASN A 23 12.95 -3.39 -24.86
N LYS A 24 12.24 -2.30 -25.19
CA LYS A 24 10.98 -1.94 -24.52
C LYS A 24 9.90 -3.00 -24.70
N ALA A 25 9.73 -3.51 -25.92
CA ALA A 25 8.76 -4.57 -26.20
C ALA A 25 9.09 -5.86 -25.43
N LYS A 26 10.37 -6.25 -25.41
CA LYS A 26 10.84 -7.41 -24.65
C LYS A 26 10.54 -7.27 -23.14
N ARG A 27 10.88 -6.13 -22.52
CA ARG A 27 10.59 -5.88 -21.10
C ARG A 27 9.10 -5.93 -20.79
N LYS A 28 8.26 -5.37 -21.67
CA LYS A 28 6.80 -5.45 -21.50
C LYS A 28 6.31 -6.91 -21.47
N ILE A 29 6.76 -7.73 -22.42
CA ILE A 29 6.41 -9.16 -22.48
C ILE A 29 6.90 -9.91 -21.22
N GLU A 30 8.11 -9.62 -20.76
CA GLU A 30 8.67 -10.23 -19.55
C GLU A 30 7.87 -9.84 -18.30
N GLY A 31 7.52 -8.57 -18.13
CA GLY A 31 6.70 -8.10 -17.03
C GLY A 31 5.28 -8.69 -17.04
N GLU A 32 4.63 -8.77 -18.21
CA GLU A 32 3.31 -9.42 -18.35
C GLU A 32 3.37 -10.91 -17.99
N LYS A 33 4.46 -11.59 -18.35
CA LYS A 33 4.69 -12.99 -17.96
C LYS A 33 4.88 -13.13 -16.46
N GLU A 34 5.69 -12.27 -15.84
CA GLU A 34 5.94 -12.30 -14.39
C GLU A 34 4.66 -12.00 -13.60
N PHE A 35 3.86 -11.02 -14.03
CA PHE A 35 2.57 -10.73 -13.44
C PHE A 35 1.59 -11.90 -13.60
N SER A 36 1.54 -12.53 -14.78
CA SER A 36 0.69 -13.71 -15.00
C SER A 36 1.06 -14.88 -14.09
N GLN A 37 2.37 -15.12 -13.88
CA GLN A 37 2.85 -16.13 -12.95
C GLN A 37 2.47 -15.79 -11.49
N LEU A 38 2.64 -14.53 -11.09
CA LEU A 38 2.23 -14.07 -9.77
C LEU A 38 0.73 -14.29 -9.52
N VAL A 39 -0.13 -13.98 -10.50
CA VAL A 39 -1.59 -14.17 -10.40
C VAL A 39 -1.94 -15.64 -10.15
N GLU A 40 -1.33 -16.57 -10.89
CA GLU A 40 -1.54 -18.00 -10.66
C GLU A 40 -1.01 -18.43 -9.28
N THR A 41 0.18 -17.96 -8.87
CA THR A 41 0.70 -18.26 -7.53
C THR A 41 -0.22 -17.73 -6.43
N ILE A 42 -0.80 -16.55 -6.59
CA ILE A 42 -1.75 -15.96 -5.63
C ILE A 42 -3.00 -16.83 -5.50
N LYS A 43 -3.53 -17.31 -6.63
CA LYS A 43 -4.66 -18.22 -6.67
C LYS A 43 -4.35 -19.58 -6.05
N GLU A 44 -3.15 -20.11 -6.26
CA GLU A 44 -2.74 -21.41 -5.71
C GLU A 44 -2.47 -21.34 -4.21
N ASN A 45 -1.71 -20.34 -3.76
CA ASN A 45 -1.20 -20.22 -2.39
C ASN A 45 -2.16 -19.50 -1.44
N PHE A 46 -2.86 -18.46 -1.92
CA PHE A 46 -3.79 -17.66 -1.12
C PHE A 46 -5.25 -17.86 -1.53
N LYS A 47 -5.56 -18.75 -2.49
CA LYS A 47 -6.93 -19.00 -2.95
C LYS A 47 -7.66 -17.71 -3.34
N VAL A 48 -6.94 -16.74 -3.91
CA VAL A 48 -7.53 -15.49 -4.40
C VAL A 48 -7.47 -15.43 -5.91
N ILE A 49 -8.62 -15.20 -6.54
CA ILE A 49 -8.73 -14.97 -7.97
C ILE A 49 -8.62 -13.47 -8.21
N LEU A 50 -7.54 -13.06 -8.89
CA LEU A 50 -7.33 -11.69 -9.35
C LEU A 50 -7.74 -11.56 -10.82
N ASP A 51 -8.53 -10.54 -11.14
CA ASP A 51 -8.81 -10.19 -12.53
C ASP A 51 -7.62 -9.42 -13.14
N LYS A 52 -6.72 -10.16 -13.79
CA LYS A 52 -5.54 -9.58 -14.45
C LYS A 52 -5.89 -8.48 -15.46
N GLU A 53 -7.09 -8.53 -16.05
CA GLU A 53 -7.52 -7.54 -17.05
C GLU A 53 -7.81 -6.17 -16.44
N LYS A 54 -7.83 -6.04 -15.11
CA LYS A 54 -7.91 -4.74 -14.44
C LYS A 54 -6.59 -4.02 -14.31
N TYR A 55 -5.47 -4.67 -14.59
CA TYR A 55 -4.15 -4.14 -14.32
C TYR A 55 -3.35 -3.86 -15.60
N ILE A 56 -2.42 -2.92 -15.51
CA ILE A 56 -1.40 -2.64 -16.52
C ILE A 56 -0.04 -2.88 -15.88
N VAL A 57 0.80 -3.66 -16.55
CA VAL A 57 2.21 -3.82 -16.18
C VAL A 57 3.06 -2.72 -16.81
N ARG A 58 3.92 -2.10 -16.02
CA ARG A 58 4.88 -1.08 -16.47
C ARG A 58 6.29 -1.46 -16.05
N ASP A 59 7.26 -0.98 -16.83
CA ASP A 59 8.68 -0.99 -16.45
C ASP A 59 8.88 0.10 -15.39
N SER A 60 9.33 -0.28 -14.19
CA SER A 60 9.67 0.66 -13.13
C SER A 60 11.06 1.22 -13.40
N GLU A 61 11.22 2.52 -13.21
CA GLU A 61 12.53 3.16 -13.34
C GLU A 61 13.51 2.53 -12.35
N THR A 62 14.74 2.30 -12.82
CA THR A 62 15.89 1.94 -11.99
C THR A 62 16.01 2.95 -10.85
N PRO A 63 16.09 2.54 -9.57
CA PRO A 63 16.36 3.48 -8.48
C PRO A 63 17.59 4.33 -8.79
N GLN A 64 17.48 5.65 -8.59
CA GLN A 64 18.53 6.62 -8.89
C GLN A 64 19.86 6.18 -8.24
N GLY A 65 20.93 6.07 -9.04
CA GLY A 65 22.28 5.73 -8.59
C GLY A 65 22.83 4.36 -8.99
N ARG A 66 22.05 3.48 -9.66
CA ARG A 66 22.57 2.20 -10.19
C ARG A 66 22.69 2.24 -11.72
N ILE A 67 23.92 2.07 -12.23
CA ILE A 67 24.24 2.01 -13.68
C ILE A 67 23.70 0.70 -14.31
N ILE A 68 23.57 -0.36 -13.51
CA ILE A 68 23.00 -1.66 -13.90
C ILE A 68 22.10 -2.12 -12.75
N SER A 69 20.79 -2.15 -12.98
CA SER A 69 19.85 -2.86 -12.11
C SER A 69 19.10 -3.89 -12.93
N SER A 70 18.70 -4.99 -12.30
CA SER A 70 17.65 -5.85 -12.82
C SER A 70 16.40 -5.01 -13.11
N PRO A 71 15.62 -5.33 -14.16
CA PRO A 71 14.34 -4.65 -14.41
C PRO A 71 13.41 -4.89 -13.21
N PHE A 72 12.71 -3.84 -12.80
CA PHE A 72 11.65 -3.91 -11.82
C PHE A 72 10.33 -3.70 -12.57
N TYR A 73 9.32 -4.53 -12.31
CA TYR A 73 8.00 -4.32 -12.89
C TYR A 73 7.07 -3.75 -11.83
N GLU A 74 6.20 -2.83 -12.24
CA GLU A 74 5.11 -2.34 -11.40
C GLU A 74 3.77 -2.66 -12.05
N ILE A 75 2.75 -2.94 -11.25
CA ILE A 75 1.37 -2.99 -11.70
C ILE A 75 0.61 -1.78 -11.18
N VAL A 76 -0.36 -1.35 -11.98
CA VAL A 76 -1.31 -0.29 -11.66
C VAL A 76 -2.69 -0.69 -12.15
N GLU A 77 -3.75 -0.24 -11.49
CA GLU A 77 -5.11 -0.40 -12.02
C GLU A 77 -5.29 0.43 -13.29
N LYS A 78 -5.98 -0.15 -14.29
CA LYS A 78 -6.40 0.52 -15.53
C LYS A 78 -7.32 1.71 -15.22
N GLU A 79 -8.20 1.51 -14.24
CA GLU A 79 -9.12 2.51 -13.72
C GLU A 79 -8.81 2.72 -12.24
N PRO A 80 -7.91 3.67 -11.90
CA PRO A 80 -7.55 3.93 -10.52
C PRO A 80 -8.76 4.35 -9.68
N VAL A 81 -8.80 3.86 -8.44
CA VAL A 81 -9.77 4.30 -7.44
C VAL A 81 -9.70 5.83 -7.29
N LYS A 82 -10.87 6.46 -7.29
CA LYS A 82 -11.04 7.87 -6.92
C LYS A 82 -11.50 7.95 -5.48
N TYR A 83 -10.84 8.74 -4.66
CA TYR A 83 -11.23 8.90 -3.26
C TYR A 83 -12.30 9.98 -3.10
N LYS A 84 -13.28 9.74 -2.22
CA LYS A 84 -14.35 10.71 -1.91
C LYS A 84 -13.79 12.01 -1.36
N SER A 85 -12.77 11.91 -0.50
CA SER A 85 -12.15 13.09 0.11
C SER A 85 -11.05 13.68 -0.74
N LYS A 86 -11.06 15.01 -0.87
CA LYS A 86 -9.95 15.77 -1.49
C LYS A 86 -8.61 15.58 -0.75
N TYR A 87 -8.63 15.19 0.52
CA TYR A 87 -7.41 15.00 1.30
C TYR A 87 -6.63 13.73 0.92
N PHE A 88 -7.25 12.77 0.23
CA PHE A 88 -6.64 11.48 -0.17
C PHE A 88 -6.27 11.40 -1.66
N VAL A 89 -6.34 12.50 -2.42
CA VAL A 89 -6.01 12.50 -3.86
C VAL A 89 -4.60 11.98 -4.16
N LYS A 90 -3.65 12.16 -3.23
CA LYS A 90 -2.27 11.63 -3.37
C LYS A 90 -2.18 10.11 -3.28
N GLU A 91 -3.20 9.45 -2.75
CA GLU A 91 -3.27 7.99 -2.63
C GLU A 91 -3.81 7.34 -3.91
N GLU A 92 -4.34 8.12 -4.86
CA GLU A 92 -4.84 7.64 -6.15
C GLU A 92 -3.70 7.19 -7.07
N GLY A 93 -3.99 6.23 -7.95
CA GLY A 93 -2.99 5.71 -8.90
C GLY A 93 -1.85 4.95 -8.22
N ALA A 94 -2.12 4.35 -7.07
CA ALA A 94 -1.17 3.55 -6.32
C ALA A 94 -0.52 2.45 -7.18
N LYS A 95 0.77 2.23 -6.93
CA LYS A 95 1.60 1.27 -7.67
C LYS A 95 2.02 0.13 -6.77
N VAL A 96 1.98 -1.09 -7.27
CA VAL A 96 2.56 -2.26 -6.63
C VAL A 96 3.79 -2.69 -7.40
N VAL A 97 4.93 -2.75 -6.73
CA VAL A 97 6.19 -3.20 -7.35
C VAL A 97 6.27 -4.72 -7.21
N ILE A 98 6.43 -5.39 -8.35
CA ILE A 98 6.78 -6.82 -8.42
C ILE A 98 8.31 -6.91 -8.22
N THR A 99 8.77 -6.77 -6.96
CA THR A 99 10.19 -6.80 -6.60
C THR A 99 10.65 -8.20 -6.20
N GLN A 100 11.94 -8.53 -6.42
CA GLN A 100 12.59 -9.71 -5.83
C GLN A 100 13.25 -9.40 -4.46
N GLN A 101 13.41 -8.13 -4.09
CA GLN A 101 14.10 -7.73 -2.87
C GLN A 101 13.15 -7.69 -1.67
N GLY A 102 13.66 -8.12 -0.52
CA GLY A 102 12.91 -8.26 0.72
C GLY A 102 12.66 -6.95 1.47
N GLU A 103 11.82 -7.04 2.50
CA GLU A 103 11.58 -5.93 3.42
C GLU A 103 12.80 -5.72 4.34
N GLU A 104 13.15 -4.47 4.63
CA GLU A 104 14.21 -4.14 5.61
C GLU A 104 13.86 -4.56 7.06
N ASN A 105 12.64 -5.04 7.32
CA ASN A 105 12.19 -5.50 8.63
C ASN A 105 12.58 -6.97 8.87
N PHE A 106 13.74 -7.17 9.49
CA PHE A 106 14.39 -8.47 9.72
C PHE A 106 13.48 -9.59 10.26
N VAL A 107 12.46 -9.34 11.10
CA VAL A 107 11.61 -10.42 11.65
C VAL A 107 10.48 -10.85 10.71
N LEU A 108 9.94 -9.93 9.90
CA LEU A 108 8.93 -10.27 8.88
C LEU A 108 9.52 -11.19 7.81
N GLU A 109 10.82 -11.05 7.53
CA GLU A 109 11.56 -11.92 6.62
C GLU A 109 11.63 -13.39 7.04
N TYR A 110 11.32 -13.75 8.30
CA TYR A 110 11.34 -15.14 8.77
C TYR A 110 9.95 -15.74 8.99
N VAL A 111 8.89 -14.95 8.94
CA VAL A 111 7.52 -15.45 9.12
C VAL A 111 6.94 -15.84 7.76
N PRO A 112 6.54 -17.10 7.52
CA PRO A 112 6.21 -17.60 6.18
C PRO A 112 5.24 -16.72 5.36
N PHE A 113 4.18 -16.18 5.99
CA PHE A 113 3.21 -15.32 5.30
C PHE A 113 3.76 -13.92 4.95
N PHE A 114 4.86 -13.48 5.53
CA PHE A 114 5.46 -12.16 5.29
C PHE A 114 6.82 -12.24 4.60
N SER A 115 7.41 -13.44 4.51
CA SER A 115 8.80 -13.62 4.12
C SER A 115 9.03 -13.79 2.62
N ASP A 116 8.14 -14.50 1.91
CA ASP A 116 8.34 -14.78 0.50
C ASP A 116 7.86 -13.62 -0.40
N LYS A 117 8.40 -13.59 -1.62
CA LYS A 117 8.14 -12.53 -2.58
C LYS A 117 6.65 -12.43 -2.90
N GLU A 118 6.02 -13.54 -3.20
CA GLU A 118 4.64 -13.61 -3.68
C GLU A 118 3.67 -13.17 -2.58
N SER A 119 3.91 -13.58 -1.33
CA SER A 119 3.17 -13.09 -0.16
C SER A 119 3.27 -11.58 -0.01
N ARG A 120 4.47 -11.00 -0.11
CA ARG A 120 4.66 -9.54 0.03
C ARG A 120 3.94 -8.77 -1.06
N VAL A 121 4.10 -9.19 -2.32
CA VAL A 121 3.41 -8.54 -3.44
C VAL A 121 1.90 -8.70 -3.30
N PHE A 122 1.41 -9.84 -2.82
CA PHE A 122 -0.01 -10.04 -2.55
C PHE A 122 -0.54 -9.13 -1.43
N ILE A 123 0.20 -8.94 -0.34
CA ILE A 123 -0.15 -7.98 0.71
C ILE A 123 -0.24 -6.57 0.14
N ASP A 124 0.71 -6.16 -0.69
CA ASP A 124 0.71 -4.87 -1.35
C ASP A 124 -0.52 -4.67 -2.26
N ILE A 125 -0.88 -5.69 -3.05
CA ILE A 125 -2.12 -5.71 -3.86
C ILE A 125 -3.35 -5.55 -2.97
N MET A 126 -3.43 -6.36 -1.91
CA MET A 126 -4.54 -6.36 -0.96
C MET A 126 -4.72 -5.01 -0.30
N ILE A 127 -3.63 -4.38 0.15
CA ILE A 127 -3.67 -3.07 0.77
C ILE A 127 -4.10 -2.01 -0.24
N LYS A 128 -3.37 -1.88 -1.35
CA LYS A 128 -3.50 -0.72 -2.24
C LYS A 128 -4.74 -0.74 -3.11
N TYR A 129 -5.18 -1.93 -3.53
CA TYR A 129 -6.31 -2.09 -4.48
C TYR A 129 -7.58 -2.63 -3.84
N GLY A 130 -7.53 -3.08 -2.57
CA GLY A 130 -8.69 -3.61 -1.87
C GLY A 130 -8.99 -2.85 -0.58
N PHE A 131 -8.18 -3.09 0.44
CA PHE A 131 -8.47 -2.69 1.81
C PHE A 131 -8.39 -1.17 2.05
N LYS A 132 -7.36 -0.48 1.53
CA LYS A 132 -7.26 0.99 1.64
C LYS A 132 -8.41 1.70 0.92
N PRO A 133 -8.77 1.34 -0.34
CA PRO A 133 -10.00 1.83 -0.99
C PRO A 133 -11.25 1.67 -0.12
N TYR A 134 -11.47 0.48 0.44
CA TYR A 134 -12.60 0.24 1.34
C TYR A 134 -12.58 1.17 2.56
N VAL A 135 -11.45 1.30 3.25
CA VAL A 135 -11.37 2.14 4.45
C VAL A 135 -11.65 3.60 4.11
N LEU A 136 -10.99 4.14 3.09
CA LEU A 136 -11.03 5.56 2.77
C LEU A 136 -12.29 6.01 2.01
N ASN A 137 -13.01 5.11 1.33
CA ASN A 137 -14.25 5.44 0.62
C ASN A 137 -15.52 4.93 1.29
N GLU A 138 -15.44 3.88 2.10
CA GLU A 138 -16.62 3.24 2.69
C GLU A 138 -16.60 3.34 4.21
N LEU A 139 -15.62 2.73 4.89
CA LEU A 139 -15.63 2.59 6.36
C LEU A 139 -15.77 3.94 7.08
N ILE A 140 -14.92 4.91 6.73
CA ILE A 140 -14.91 6.22 7.42
C ILE A 140 -16.15 7.08 7.11
N TYR A 141 -16.92 6.73 6.08
CA TYR A 141 -18.17 7.40 5.72
C TYR A 141 -19.42 6.65 6.18
N ASP A 142 -19.27 5.47 6.79
CA ASP A 142 -20.39 4.63 7.20
C ASP A 142 -20.95 5.07 8.57
N LYS A 143 -22.01 5.88 8.52
CA LYS A 143 -22.71 6.37 9.72
C LYS A 143 -23.31 5.24 10.56
N SER A 144 -23.66 4.10 9.97
CA SER A 144 -24.18 2.95 10.71
C SER A 144 -23.12 2.31 11.61
N LYS A 145 -21.83 2.54 11.31
CA LYS A 145 -20.68 2.11 12.11
C LYS A 145 -20.15 3.21 13.04
N GLY A 146 -20.85 4.35 13.12
CA GLY A 146 -20.46 5.50 13.95
C GLY A 146 -19.41 6.41 13.30
N ASN A 147 -19.20 6.31 11.98
CA ASN A 147 -18.25 7.15 11.26
C ASN A 147 -18.96 8.20 10.40
N ASP A 148 -18.51 9.44 10.43
CA ASP A 148 -19.02 10.55 9.61
C ASP A 148 -17.87 11.44 9.12
N PHE A 149 -17.06 10.91 8.22
CA PHE A 149 -15.91 11.65 7.69
C PHE A 149 -16.31 12.95 6.96
N SER A 150 -17.55 13.07 6.45
CA SER A 150 -18.04 14.33 5.90
C SER A 150 -18.08 15.46 6.93
N GLU A 151 -18.40 15.16 8.19
CA GLU A 151 -18.31 16.14 9.28
C GLU A 151 -16.85 16.47 9.65
N ILE A 152 -15.95 15.48 9.57
CA ILE A 152 -14.52 15.69 9.73
C ILE A 152 -13.99 16.63 8.64
N GLU A 153 -14.38 16.42 7.38
CA GLU A 153 -14.03 17.29 6.27
C GLU A 153 -14.55 18.72 6.49
N ARG A 154 -15.77 18.88 7.04
CA ARG A 154 -16.31 20.20 7.40
C ARG A 154 -15.49 20.88 8.50
N ILE A 155 -15.00 20.13 9.50
CA ILE A 155 -14.09 20.66 10.53
C ILE A 155 -12.77 21.09 9.91
N LEU A 156 -12.16 20.23 9.09
CA LEU A 156 -10.90 20.51 8.40
C LEU A 156 -11.04 21.69 7.43
N GLY A 157 -12.22 21.87 6.82
CA GLY A 157 -12.53 22.99 5.94
C GLY A 157 -12.44 24.37 6.62
N LYS A 158 -12.56 24.44 7.95
CA LYS A 158 -12.33 25.69 8.70
C LYS A 158 -10.87 26.16 8.68
N TYR A 159 -9.96 25.29 8.25
CA TYR A 159 -8.50 25.51 8.21
C TYR A 159 -7.96 25.40 6.77
N GLU A 160 -8.78 25.70 5.76
CA GLU A 160 -8.39 25.62 4.34
C GLU A 160 -7.32 26.64 3.93
N ASP A 161 -7.15 27.71 4.72
CA ASP A 161 -6.05 28.67 4.61
C ASP A 161 -4.70 28.05 5.00
N LYS A 162 -4.72 26.90 5.69
CA LYS A 162 -3.54 26.12 6.09
C LYS A 162 -3.32 24.93 5.16
N LYS A 163 -2.08 24.45 5.11
CA LYS A 163 -1.75 23.22 4.39
C LYS A 163 -2.18 22.00 5.20
N ILE A 164 -3.14 21.23 4.68
CA ILE A 164 -3.59 19.97 5.27
C ILE A 164 -3.05 18.81 4.45
N GLU A 165 -2.38 17.87 5.11
CA GLU A 165 -1.82 16.66 4.50
C GLU A 165 -2.37 15.45 5.24
N ALA A 166 -3.19 14.64 4.56
CA ALA A 166 -3.55 13.32 5.06
C ALA A 166 -2.59 12.28 4.48
N SER A 167 -2.21 11.30 5.28
CA SER A 167 -1.32 10.22 4.88
C SER A 167 -1.69 8.91 5.57
N VAL A 168 -1.46 7.83 4.84
CA VAL A 168 -1.65 6.47 5.30
C VAL A 168 -0.42 5.65 4.87
N VAL A 169 0.04 4.77 5.75
CA VAL A 169 1.15 3.85 5.48
C VAL A 169 0.59 2.52 4.98
N ASP A 170 0.97 2.15 3.76
CA ASP A 170 0.53 0.93 3.07
C ASP A 170 1.29 -0.32 3.53
N ARG A 171 1.27 -0.65 4.83
CA ARG A 171 1.95 -1.84 5.35
C ARG A 171 1.19 -2.48 6.49
N TRP A 172 1.43 -3.77 6.73
CA TRP A 172 1.03 -4.42 7.98
C TRP A 172 1.98 -4.01 9.11
N GLN A 173 1.43 -3.63 10.25
CA GLN A 173 2.22 -3.26 11.42
C GLN A 173 1.55 -3.74 12.71
N CYS A 174 2.36 -4.03 13.72
CA CYS A 174 1.88 -4.42 15.03
C CYS A 174 2.68 -3.74 16.13
N TYR A 175 2.00 -2.92 16.94
CA TYR A 175 2.59 -2.14 18.03
C TYR A 175 1.59 -2.03 19.20
N PRO A 176 2.08 -1.80 20.43
CA PRO A 176 1.22 -1.64 21.59
C PRO A 176 0.47 -0.30 21.63
N ASN A 177 0.76 0.61 20.71
CA ASN A 177 0.15 1.93 20.63
C ASN A 177 0.07 2.43 19.19
N TYR A 178 -0.78 3.44 18.94
CA TYR A 178 -1.01 4.03 17.63
C TYR A 178 0.10 5.00 17.19
N GLU A 179 1.37 4.65 17.41
CA GLU A 179 2.52 5.47 17.00
C GLU A 179 2.80 5.44 15.50
N SER A 180 2.11 4.57 14.74
CA SER A 180 2.29 4.45 13.30
C SER A 180 0.97 4.49 12.54
N ALA A 181 0.94 5.28 11.47
CA ALA A 181 -0.24 5.51 10.63
C ALA A 181 -0.46 4.40 9.60
N SER A 182 -0.47 3.14 10.02
CA SER A 182 -0.67 2.00 9.11
C SER A 182 -2.15 1.70 8.89
N ILE A 183 -2.51 1.44 7.63
CA ILE A 183 -3.86 1.00 7.29
C ILE A 183 -4.14 -0.42 7.80
N MET A 184 -3.14 -1.30 7.79
CA MET A 184 -3.21 -2.66 8.33
C MET A 184 -2.54 -2.76 9.70
N PHE A 185 -2.93 -1.89 10.62
CA PHE A 185 -2.36 -1.83 11.95
C PHE A 185 -3.04 -2.84 12.88
N VAL A 186 -2.27 -3.48 13.76
CA VAL A 186 -2.73 -4.42 14.77
C VAL A 186 -2.27 -3.91 16.13
N LEU A 187 -3.23 -3.69 17.04
CA LEU A 187 -2.93 -3.27 18.41
C LEU A 187 -2.59 -4.48 19.28
N ASP A 188 -1.30 -4.80 19.39
CA ASP A 188 -0.76 -5.88 20.23
C ASP A 188 0.72 -5.58 20.54
N GLU A 189 1.22 -6.10 21.65
CA GLU A 189 2.63 -6.00 22.06
C GLU A 189 3.50 -6.94 21.21
N CYS A 190 3.57 -6.73 19.89
CA CYS A 190 4.47 -7.49 19.03
C CYS A 190 5.95 -7.12 19.22
N MET A 191 6.25 -5.96 19.83
CA MET A 191 7.60 -5.54 20.17
C MET A 191 7.92 -5.91 21.63
N ILE A 192 8.98 -6.70 21.80
CA ILE A 192 9.53 -7.07 23.10
C ILE A 192 10.73 -6.15 23.37
N HIS A 193 10.64 -5.33 24.40
CA HIS A 193 11.75 -4.49 24.86
C HIS A 193 12.61 -5.27 25.86
N ASP A 194 13.89 -5.40 25.53
CA ASP A 194 14.93 -5.78 26.48
C ASP A 194 15.54 -4.50 27.08
N TYR A 195 14.90 -4.02 28.15
CA TYR A 195 15.33 -2.82 28.87
C TYR A 195 16.74 -2.95 29.48
N LYS A 196 17.22 -4.16 29.75
CA LYS A 196 18.57 -4.36 30.31
C LYS A 196 19.65 -4.09 29.27
N ASN A 197 19.40 -4.46 28.03
CA ASN A 197 20.35 -4.27 26.92
C ASN A 197 20.01 -3.07 26.02
N GLY A 198 18.92 -2.36 26.30
CA GLY A 198 18.47 -1.22 25.48
C GLY A 198 18.06 -1.64 24.06
N THR A 199 17.63 -2.88 23.86
CA THR A 199 17.24 -3.40 22.53
C THR A 199 15.74 -3.68 22.46
N ALA A 200 15.18 -3.57 21.27
CA ALA A 200 13.81 -3.98 20.99
C ALA A 200 13.83 -5.03 19.89
N LYS A 201 13.06 -6.11 20.06
CA LYS A 201 12.93 -7.18 19.07
C LYS A 201 11.47 -7.49 18.86
N PHE A 202 11.07 -7.76 17.62
CA PHE A 202 9.74 -8.26 17.37
C PHE A 202 9.61 -9.72 17.82
N SER A 203 8.47 -10.07 18.41
CA SER A 203 8.11 -11.43 18.81
C SER A 203 7.75 -12.25 17.58
N TYR A 204 8.60 -13.23 17.25
CA TYR A 204 8.34 -14.17 16.15
C TYR A 204 6.99 -14.90 16.33
N GLU A 205 6.71 -15.41 17.53
CA GLU A 205 5.48 -16.17 17.81
C GLU A 205 4.21 -15.32 17.62
N LYS A 206 4.24 -14.05 18.08
CA LYS A 206 3.10 -13.14 17.88
C LYS A 206 2.91 -12.80 16.41
N ILE A 207 3.98 -12.51 15.66
CA ILE A 207 3.85 -12.23 14.22
C ILE A 207 3.40 -13.49 13.46
N LEU A 208 3.90 -14.67 13.83
CA LEU A 208 3.48 -15.95 13.25
C LEU A 208 1.99 -16.20 13.43
N LYS A 209 1.42 -15.85 14.60
CA LYS A 209 -0.03 -15.90 14.84
C LYS A 209 -0.80 -15.04 13.82
N TYR A 210 -0.37 -13.81 13.58
CA TYR A 210 -1.05 -12.93 12.61
C TYR A 210 -0.87 -13.39 11.15
N GLY A 211 0.32 -13.86 10.78
CA GLY A 211 0.53 -14.48 9.47
C GLY A 211 -0.33 -15.73 9.26
N SER A 212 -0.53 -16.52 10.31
CA SER A 212 -1.40 -17.70 10.27
C SER A 212 -2.89 -17.32 10.12
N ARG A 213 -3.35 -16.27 10.81
CA ARG A 213 -4.73 -15.76 10.65
C ARG A 213 -5.00 -15.25 9.24
N LEU A 214 -4.06 -14.51 8.65
CA LEU A 214 -4.19 -14.05 7.26
C LEU A 214 -4.28 -15.25 6.31
N LYS A 215 -3.40 -16.23 6.46
CA LYS A 215 -3.46 -17.48 5.67
C LYS A 215 -4.78 -18.22 5.83
N GLU A 216 -5.30 -18.32 7.06
CA GLU A 216 -6.56 -19.00 7.35
C GLU A 216 -7.76 -18.30 6.72
N TYR A 217 -7.82 -16.96 6.76
CA TYR A 217 -8.87 -16.18 6.10
C TYR A 217 -8.97 -16.48 4.60
N PHE A 218 -7.81 -16.69 3.99
CA PHE A 218 -7.60 -17.02 2.58
C PHE A 218 -7.51 -18.54 2.31
N SER A 219 -7.97 -19.39 3.24
CA SER A 219 -8.04 -20.84 3.02
C SER A 219 -9.16 -21.26 2.05
N LYS A 220 -10.14 -20.38 1.82
CA LYS A 220 -11.27 -20.58 0.91
C LYS A 220 -11.09 -19.71 -0.33
N MET A 221 -11.52 -20.23 -1.48
CA MET A 221 -11.45 -19.50 -2.74
C MET A 221 -12.30 -18.22 -2.67
N ARG A 222 -11.69 -17.08 -2.98
CA ARG A 222 -12.34 -15.76 -3.01
C ARG A 222 -11.97 -15.04 -4.31
N LYS A 223 -12.90 -14.29 -4.90
CA LYS A 223 -12.54 -13.29 -5.91
C LYS A 223 -12.15 -12.01 -5.20
N PHE A 224 -11.06 -11.38 -5.64
CA PHE A 224 -10.48 -10.24 -4.95
C PHE A 224 -11.48 -9.08 -4.78
N GLU A 225 -12.24 -8.80 -5.82
CA GLU A 225 -13.25 -7.73 -5.90
C GLU A 225 -14.46 -7.97 -5.00
N GLU A 226 -14.71 -9.22 -4.64
CA GLU A 226 -15.86 -9.64 -3.84
C GLU A 226 -15.48 -9.88 -2.37
N ILE A 227 -14.23 -9.58 -1.98
CA ILE A 227 -13.79 -9.70 -0.59
C ILE A 227 -14.58 -8.72 0.27
N ASN A 228 -15.25 -9.24 1.29
CA ASN A 228 -15.83 -8.42 2.35
C ASN A 228 -14.70 -7.88 3.24
N TRP A 229 -14.26 -6.66 2.97
CA TRP A 229 -13.16 -6.01 3.69
C TRP A 229 -13.49 -5.70 5.16
N TYR A 230 -14.75 -5.52 5.52
CA TYR A 230 -15.18 -5.38 6.92
C TYR A 230 -14.99 -6.70 7.69
N GLU A 231 -15.45 -7.81 7.12
CA GLU A 231 -15.22 -9.15 7.68
C GLU A 231 -13.73 -9.44 7.81
N PHE A 232 -12.95 -9.16 6.75
CA PHE A 232 -11.49 -9.31 6.74
C PHE A 232 -10.83 -8.55 7.89
N MET A 233 -11.18 -7.27 8.07
CA MET A 233 -10.64 -6.41 9.12
C MET A 233 -10.91 -7.00 10.51
N LYS A 234 -12.16 -7.38 10.78
CA LYS A 234 -12.56 -7.96 12.06
C LYS A 234 -11.89 -9.31 12.31
N TYR A 235 -11.87 -10.18 11.31
CA TYR A 235 -11.26 -11.51 11.40
C TYR A 235 -9.76 -11.44 11.72
N ASN A 236 -9.05 -10.42 11.22
CA ASN A 236 -7.60 -10.29 11.39
C ASN A 236 -7.21 -9.33 12.54
N SER A 237 -8.18 -8.80 13.29
CA SER A 237 -7.93 -7.81 14.36
C SER A 237 -7.16 -6.58 13.84
N ILE A 238 -7.52 -6.12 12.64
CA ILE A 238 -6.92 -4.94 12.02
C ILE A 238 -7.69 -3.70 12.47
N HIS A 239 -6.95 -2.63 12.77
CA HIS A 239 -7.44 -1.34 13.23
C HIS A 239 -6.78 -0.22 12.41
N PRO A 240 -7.38 0.25 11.31
CA PRO A 240 -6.76 1.25 10.45
C PRO A 240 -6.42 2.55 11.18
N VAL A 241 -5.26 3.13 10.88
CA VAL A 241 -4.81 4.43 11.41
C VAL A 241 -4.57 5.39 10.26
N ILE A 242 -5.29 6.52 10.27
CA ILE A 242 -5.17 7.61 9.30
C ILE A 242 -4.54 8.80 10.01
N TYR A 243 -3.47 9.36 9.43
CA TYR A 243 -2.83 10.57 9.95
C TYR A 243 -3.22 11.80 9.14
N ILE A 244 -3.55 12.90 9.82
CA ILE A 244 -3.92 14.19 9.22
C ILE A 244 -3.10 15.29 9.88
N ASN A 245 -2.16 15.86 9.13
CA ASN A 245 -1.36 16.98 9.59
C ASN A 245 -1.96 18.30 9.10
N ILE A 246 -2.20 19.24 10.01
CA ILE A 246 -2.56 20.63 9.70
C ILE A 246 -1.32 21.48 9.99
N LYS A 247 -0.67 22.02 8.96
CA LYS A 247 0.55 22.83 9.15
C LYS A 247 0.24 24.16 9.80
N ASP A 248 1.22 24.64 10.58
CA ASP A 248 1.20 25.98 11.19
C ASP A 248 -0.05 26.24 12.07
N ILE A 249 -0.54 25.19 12.73
CA ILE A 249 -1.59 25.27 13.76
C ILE A 249 -0.96 25.28 15.16
N SER A 250 -1.51 26.06 16.08
CA SER A 250 -1.03 26.04 17.47
C SER A 250 -1.41 24.72 18.17
N LYS A 251 -0.66 24.33 19.20
CA LYS A 251 -0.98 23.12 20.00
C LYS A 251 -2.38 23.19 20.63
N GLU A 252 -2.79 24.36 21.10
CA GLU A 252 -4.10 24.56 21.72
C GLU A 252 -5.23 24.40 20.70
N GLU A 253 -5.08 24.98 19.50
CA GLU A 253 -6.04 24.82 18.42
C GLU A 253 -6.09 23.38 17.90
N LEU A 254 -4.93 22.73 17.73
CA LEU A 254 -4.87 21.33 17.32
C LEU A 254 -5.62 20.41 18.29
N GLU A 255 -5.52 20.68 19.60
CA GLU A 255 -6.26 19.91 20.61
C GLU A 255 -7.77 20.16 20.53
N LYS A 256 -8.20 21.39 20.22
CA LYS A 256 -9.62 21.67 19.94
C LYS A 256 -10.10 20.90 18.71
N VAL A 257 -9.32 20.91 17.62
CA VAL A 257 -9.64 20.13 16.41
C VAL A 257 -9.70 18.64 16.71
N ARG A 258 -8.73 18.09 17.45
CA ARG A 258 -8.71 16.68 17.86
C ARG A 258 -9.98 16.30 18.61
N ASN A 259 -10.42 17.14 19.53
CA ASN A 259 -11.63 16.90 20.32
C ASN A 259 -12.93 17.08 19.52
N GLU A 260 -12.94 17.93 18.48
CA GLU A 260 -14.05 17.98 17.52
C GLU A 260 -14.08 16.73 16.63
N VAL A 261 -12.95 16.34 16.05
CA VAL A 261 -12.84 15.19 15.12
C VAL A 261 -13.17 13.87 15.80
N LYS A 262 -12.74 13.66 17.05
CA LYS A 262 -13.04 12.45 17.86
C LYS A 262 -14.53 12.12 17.98
N LYS A 263 -15.43 13.08 17.72
CA LYS A 263 -16.88 12.87 17.81
C LYS A 263 -17.47 12.21 16.56
N TYR A 264 -16.73 12.17 15.45
CA TYR A 264 -17.23 11.79 14.13
C TYR A 264 -16.54 10.55 13.55
N TYR A 265 -15.84 9.79 14.38
CA TYR A 265 -15.39 8.45 14.02
C TYR A 265 -15.52 7.52 15.22
N ASN A 266 -15.73 6.24 14.92
CA ASN A 266 -15.75 5.18 15.91
C ASN A 266 -14.32 4.74 16.21
N SER A 267 -13.81 5.10 17.39
CA SER A 267 -12.45 4.78 17.82
C SER A 267 -12.18 3.29 18.03
N ASP A 268 -13.22 2.45 18.01
CA ASP A 268 -13.10 0.98 18.06
C ASP A 268 -12.92 0.35 16.66
N GLU A 269 -13.12 1.15 15.60
CA GLU A 269 -13.03 0.70 14.20
C GLU A 269 -11.86 1.32 13.45
N VAL A 270 -11.55 2.60 13.72
CA VAL A 270 -10.52 3.36 13.02
C VAL A 270 -9.96 4.43 13.94
N THR A 271 -8.68 4.77 13.79
CA THR A 271 -8.05 5.90 14.46
C THR A 271 -7.75 6.99 13.46
N ILE A 272 -8.24 8.21 13.73
CA ILE A 272 -7.83 9.43 13.01
C ILE A 272 -6.93 10.23 13.94
N SER A 273 -5.63 10.25 13.63
CA SER A 273 -4.61 10.97 14.38
C SER A 273 -4.32 12.31 13.74
N LEU A 274 -4.42 13.39 14.52
CA LEU A 274 -3.95 14.73 14.18
C LEU A 274 -2.68 15.10 14.92
#